data_AF-A0A957IF83-F1
#
_entry.id   AF-A0A957IF83-F1
#
_cell.length_a   1.000
_cell.length_b   1.000
_cell.length_c   1.000
_cell.angle_alpha   90.00
_cell.angle_beta   90.00
_cell.angle_gamma   90.00
#
_symmetry.space_group_name_H-M   'P 1'
#
loop_
_entity.id
_entity.type
_entity.pdbx_description
1 polymer ?
#
loop_
_entity_poly.entity_id
_entity_poly.type
_entity_poly.pdbx_seq_one_letter_code
_entity_poly.pdbx_strand_id
1 'polypeptide(L)' 'GITTIIWATGYTFDFSLVKLPVFDGDGYPIQQQGVTNYPGLYFVGLPWLSGQKSGLFLGIGEQAGIIASVINGSLTA' A
#
# COMPACT_ATOMS: atom_id res chain seq x y z
N GLY A 1 -8.10 24.22 34.43
CA GLY A 1 -7.51 22.93 33.98
C GLY A 1 -7.85 22.71 32.51
N ILE A 2 -7.16 21.79 31.84
CA ILE A 2 -7.58 21.34 30.49
C ILE A 2 -8.75 20.37 30.65
N THR A 3 -9.84 20.62 29.91
CA THR A 3 -11.08 19.83 30.02
C THR A 3 -11.30 18.88 28.85
N THR A 4 -10.60 19.09 27.73
CA THR A 4 -10.80 18.33 26.49
C THR A 4 -9.49 18.19 25.72
N ILE A 5 -9.26 17.01 25.15
CA ILE A 5 -8.16 16.73 24.22
C ILE A 5 -8.76 16.09 22.97
N ILE A 6 -8.32 16.53 21.79
CA ILE A 6 -8.67 15.94 20.50
C ILE A 6 -7.40 15.41 19.86
N TRP A 7 -7.41 14.12 19.52
CA TRP A 7 -6.29 13.48 18.83
C TRP A 7 -6.52 13.54 17.31
N ALA A 8 -5.70 14.35 16.65
CA ALA A 8 -5.69 14.51 15.19
C ALA A 8 -4.36 14.02 14.58
N THR A 9 -3.82 12.92 15.11
CA THR A 9 -2.49 12.40 14.79
C THR A 9 -2.48 11.37 13.64
N GLY A 10 -3.61 11.21 12.94
CA GLY A 10 -3.73 10.30 11.78
C GLY A 10 -4.22 8.90 12.14
N TYR A 11 -3.90 7.94 11.28
CA TYR A 11 -4.29 6.53 11.36
C TYR A 11 -3.09 5.62 11.01
N THR A 12 -3.24 4.32 11.25
CA THR A 12 -2.29 3.29 10.80
C THR A 12 -2.94 2.35 9.79
N PHE A 13 -2.14 1.67 8.97
CA PHE A 13 -2.63 0.62 8.08
C PHE A 13 -2.90 -0.67 8.86
N ASP A 14 -4.05 -1.30 8.60
CA ASP A 14 -4.34 -2.63 9.12
C ASP A 14 -4.03 -3.68 8.05
N PHE A 15 -2.90 -4.38 8.24
CA PHE A 15 -2.49 -5.49 7.39
C PHE A 15 -2.74 -6.86 8.02
N SER A 16 -3.59 -6.95 9.04
CA SER A 16 -3.82 -8.19 9.80
C SER A 16 -4.32 -9.37 8.95
N LEU A 17 -4.91 -9.11 7.77
CA LEU A 17 -5.31 -10.14 6.81
C LEU A 17 -4.11 -10.82 6.12
N VAL A 18 -2.98 -10.14 5.97
CA VAL A 18 -1.79 -10.66 5.29
C VAL A 18 -0.93 -11.40 6.30
N LYS A 19 -0.83 -12.73 6.15
CA LYS A 19 -0.06 -13.60 7.06
C LYS A 19 1.35 -13.93 6.57
N LEU A 20 1.76 -13.35 5.44
CA LEU A 20 3.08 -13.55 4.87
C LEU A 20 4.11 -12.60 5.52
N PRO A 21 5.38 -13.00 5.66
CA PRO A 21 6.42 -12.13 6.18
C PRO A 21 6.87 -11.15 5.10
N VAL A 22 6.03 -10.14 4.86
CA VAL A 22 6.18 -9.13 3.80
C VAL A 22 6.29 -7.71 4.35
N PHE A 23 6.46 -7.54 5.66
CA PHE A 23 6.55 -6.23 6.31
C PHE A 23 7.95 -5.96 6.85
N ASP A 24 8.37 -4.70 6.84
CA ASP A 24 9.60 -4.22 7.47
C ASP A 24 9.42 -4.01 8.99
N GLY A 25 10.46 -3.47 9.64
CA GLY A 25 10.44 -3.19 11.08
C GLY A 25 9.41 -2.16 11.53
N ASP A 26 8.92 -1.33 10.60
CA ASP A 26 7.92 -0.29 10.85
C ASP A 26 6.49 -0.77 10.47
N GLY A 27 6.35 -2.01 10.02
CA GLY A 27 5.07 -2.60 9.62
C GLY A 27 4.61 -2.21 8.21
N TYR A 28 5.48 -1.57 7.40
CA TYR A 28 5.17 -1.26 6.01
C TYR A 28 5.53 -2.43 5.10
N PRO A 29 4.74 -2.68 4.04
CA PRO A 29 5.04 -3.76 3.14
C PRO A 29 6.33 -3.49 2.36
N ILE A 30 7.20 -4.50 2.30
CA ILE A 30 8.39 -4.53 1.47
C ILE A 30 7.93 -4.77 0.03
N GLN A 31 7.98 -3.72 -0.78
CA GLN A 31 7.55 -3.74 -2.17
C GLN A 31 8.38 -2.80 -3.03
N GLN A 32 8.29 -3.01 -4.34
CA GLN A 32 8.71 -2.03 -5.34
C GLN A 32 7.50 -1.66 -6.21
N GLN A 33 7.04 -0.41 -6.11
CA GLN A 33 5.83 0.11 -6.78
C GLN A 33 4.56 -0.73 -6.54
N GLY A 34 4.45 -1.35 -5.37
CA GLY A 34 3.33 -2.22 -5.00
C GLY A 34 3.53 -3.69 -5.34
N VAL A 35 4.62 -4.07 -6.03
CA VAL A 35 4.97 -5.47 -6.30
C VAL A 35 5.82 -6.01 -5.15
N THR A 36 5.42 -7.14 -4.57
CA THR A 36 6.16 -7.78 -3.48
C THR A 36 7.08 -8.89 -4.00
N ASN A 37 7.96 -9.38 -3.14
CA ASN A 37 8.76 -10.58 -3.43
C ASN A 37 7.95 -11.89 -3.35
N TYR A 38 6.65 -11.82 -3.02
CA TYR A 38 5.74 -12.96 -2.98
C TYR A 38 4.84 -12.92 -4.23
N PRO A 39 5.04 -13.83 -5.20
CA PRO A 39 4.21 -13.87 -6.40
C PRO A 39 2.73 -14.00 -6.04
N GLY A 40 1.90 -13.19 -6.70
CA GLY A 40 0.45 -13.14 -6.44
C GLY A 40 0.02 -12.18 -5.32
N LEU A 41 0.95 -11.58 -4.57
CA LEU A 41 0.65 -10.54 -3.58
C LEU A 41 1.14 -9.17 -4.06
N TYR A 42 0.20 -8.22 -4.13
CA TYR A 42 0.43 -6.85 -4.56
C TYR A 42 -0.24 -5.87 -3.61
N PHE A 43 0.33 -4.68 -3.46
CA PHE A 43 -0.21 -3.57 -2.67
C PHE A 43 -0.60 -2.40 -3.57
N VAL A 44 -1.74 -1.80 -3.27
CA VAL A 44 -2.31 -0.66 -4.00
C VAL A 44 -2.80 0.39 -3.01
N GLY A 45 -2.69 1.66 -3.37
CA GLY A 45 -3.21 2.78 -2.58
C GLY A 45 -2.45 3.12 -1.31
N LEU A 46 -1.26 2.56 -1.14
CA LEU A 46 -0.34 3.05 -0.12
C LEU A 46 0.28 4.37 -0.60
N PRO A 47 0.61 5.28 0.34
CA PRO A 47 1.35 6.47 -0.02
C PRO A 47 2.75 6.08 -0.54
N TRP A 48 3.27 6.88 -1.46
CA TRP A 48 4.64 6.74 -1.99
C TRP A 48 4.95 5.50 -2.86
N LEU A 49 3.94 4.82 -3.43
CA LEU A 49 4.16 3.65 -4.30
C LEU A 49 4.73 4.02 -5.69
N SER A 50 3.94 4.70 -6.52
CA SER A 50 4.33 5.17 -7.86
C SER A 50 4.46 6.70 -7.93
N GLY A 51 4.01 7.41 -6.89
CA GLY A 51 4.05 8.87 -6.78
C GLY A 51 3.38 9.35 -5.49
N GLN A 52 3.56 10.62 -5.12
CA GLN A 52 3.05 11.17 -3.84
C GLN A 52 1.52 11.10 -3.70
N LYS A 53 0.79 10.96 -4.82
CA LYS A 53 -0.66 10.92 -4.87
C LYS A 53 -1.26 9.52 -4.81
N SER A 54 -0.44 8.47 -4.71
CA SER A 54 -0.90 7.07 -4.73
C SER A 54 -1.86 6.74 -3.59
N GLY A 55 -1.70 7.36 -2.42
CA GLY A 55 -2.65 7.26 -1.30
C GLY A 55 -3.87 8.17 -1.39
N LEU A 56 -4.07 8.88 -2.52
CA LEU A 56 -5.16 9.84 -2.72
C LEU A 56 -6.04 9.40 -3.90
N PHE A 57 -7.33 9.71 -3.82
CA PHE A 57 -8.28 9.47 -4.93
C PHE A 57 -7.83 10.05 -6.27
N LEU A 58 -7.10 11.17 -6.24
CA LEU A 58 -6.59 11.84 -7.44
C LEU A 58 -5.45 11.09 -8.16
N GLY A 59 -4.75 10.18 -7.48
CA GLY A 59 -3.59 9.46 -8.04
C GLY A 59 -3.71 7.94 -8.03
N ILE A 60 -4.72 7.38 -7.35
CA ILE A 60 -4.87 5.93 -7.21
C ILE A 60 -5.10 5.21 -8.55
N GLY A 61 -5.80 5.84 -9.49
CA GLY A 61 -6.17 5.19 -10.76
C GLY A 61 -4.96 4.80 -11.61
N GLU A 62 -3.95 5.67 -11.68
CA GLU A 62 -2.70 5.39 -12.39
C GLU A 62 -1.95 4.21 -11.74
N GLN A 63 -1.86 4.20 -10.41
CA GLN A 63 -1.18 3.14 -9.67
C GLN A 63 -1.91 1.79 -9.81
N ALA A 64 -3.24 1.79 -9.77
CA ALA A 64 -4.04 0.60 -10.01
C ALA A 64 -3.85 0.05 -11.43
N GLY A 65 -3.76 0.93 -12.44
CA GLY A 65 -3.48 0.55 -13.83
C GLY A 65 -2.13 -0.15 -14.00
N ILE A 66 -1.08 0.35 -13.34
CA ILE A 66 0.26 -0.28 -13.34
C ILE A 66 0.19 -1.69 -12.76
N ILE A 67 -0.40 -1.86 -11.57
CA ILE A 67 -0.52 -3.18 -10.93
C ILE A 67 -1.35 -4.15 -11.76
N ALA A 68 -2.47 -3.70 -12.35
CA ALA A 68 -3.27 -4.53 -13.23
C ALA A 68 -2.47 -5.03 -14.44
N SER A 69 -1.63 -4.18 -15.04
CA SER A 69 -0.73 -4.56 -16.13
C SER A 69 0.28 -5.61 -15.70
N VAL A 70 0.90 -5.45 -14.52
CA VAL A 70 1.85 -6.43 -13.94
C VAL A 70 1.16 -7.78 -13.73
N ILE A 71 -0.04 -7.79 -13.14
CA ILE A 71 -0.81 -9.01 -12.91
C ILE A 71 -1.10 -9.70 -14.25
N ASN A 72 -1.59 -8.96 -15.25
CA ASN A 72 -1.89 -9.53 -16.56
C ASN A 72 -0.66 -10.15 -17.22
N GLY A 73 0.50 -9.47 -17.18
CA GLY A 73 1.75 -9.99 -17.72
C GLY A 73 2.21 -11.29 -17.02
N SER A 74 2.01 -11.39 -15.71
CA SER A 74 2.37 -12.59 -14.94
C SER A 74 1.50 -13.82 -15.21
N LEU A 75 0.27 -13.62 -15.70
CA LEU A 75 -0.65 -14.72 -16.05
C LEU A 75 -0.38 -15.29 -17.45
N THR A 76 0.33 -14.53 -18.30
CA THR A 76 0.63 -14.90 -19.68
C THR A 76 2.01 -15.53 -19.89
N ALA A 77 2.83 -15.59 -18.84
CA ALA A 77 4.17 -16.18 -18.83
C ALA A 77 4.13 -17.60 -18.25
#